data_AF-A0A068NSC6-F1
#
_entry.id   AF-A0A068NSC6-F1
#
_cell.length_a   1.000
_cell.length_b   1.000
_cell.length_c   1.000
_cell.angle_alpha   90.00
_cell.angle_beta   90.00
_cell.angle_gamma   90.00
#
_symmetry.space_group_name_H-M   'P 1'
#
loop_
_entity.id
_entity.type
_entity.pdbx_description
1 polymer ?
#
loop_
_entity_poly.entity_id
_entity_poly.type
_entity_poly.pdbx_seq_one_letter_code
_entity_poly.pdbx_strand_id
1 'polypeptide(L)'
;MDLEFARRWQNGLPPFDGLTVSTADYIPISVLRHALIGATELLYEQRPEASLFKLHDWHWHDEYLSEPQPYSWADLGSALLYDSALIAASPADDLVFLGVFPEQRDWYLRLYVPQVDDLPGYEYLTRHGRFDITGPSSLVHPIARDAQRNGLTLTISPASDFFAHRG
;
A
#
# COMPACT_ATOMS: atom_id res chain seq x y z
N MET A 1 4.10 -10.13 -16.99
CA MET A 1 4.97 -9.16 -16.30
C MET A 1 4.75 -7.81 -16.92
N ASP A 2 4.39 -6.81 -16.13
CA ASP A 2 4.14 -5.45 -16.62
C ASP A 2 5.43 -4.84 -17.19
N LEU A 3 5.38 -4.47 -18.47
CA LEU A 3 6.55 -3.98 -19.21
C LEU A 3 7.10 -2.65 -18.66
N GLU A 4 6.26 -1.80 -18.08
CA GLU A 4 6.70 -0.52 -17.52
C GLU A 4 7.39 -0.72 -16.17
N PHE A 5 6.87 -1.60 -15.30
CA PHE A 5 7.59 -1.96 -14.08
C PHE A 5 8.95 -2.59 -14.40
N ALA A 6 8.98 -3.56 -15.31
CA ALA A 6 10.23 -4.19 -15.75
C ALA A 6 11.21 -3.17 -16.34
N ARG A 7 10.72 -2.20 -17.13
CA ARG A 7 11.55 -1.14 -17.71
C ARG A 7 12.10 -0.21 -16.64
N ARG A 8 11.29 0.30 -15.72
CA ARG A 8 11.75 1.16 -14.61
C ARG A 8 12.77 0.43 -13.75
N TRP A 9 12.47 -0.82 -13.42
CA TRP A 9 13.35 -1.73 -12.70
C TRP A 9 14.73 -1.85 -13.36
N GLN A 10 14.76 -2.20 -14.65
CA GLN A 10 16.01 -2.32 -15.43
C GLN A 10 16.83 -1.02 -15.50
N ASN A 11 16.18 0.13 -15.32
CA ASN A 11 16.83 1.44 -15.33
C ASN A 11 17.16 1.97 -13.93
N GLY A 12 16.96 1.18 -12.86
CA GLY A 12 17.19 1.61 -11.49
C GLY A 12 16.27 2.76 -11.05
N LEU A 13 15.12 2.90 -11.70
CA LEU A 13 14.11 3.91 -11.36
C LEU A 13 13.08 3.30 -10.39
N PRO A 14 12.55 4.09 -9.45
CA PRO A 14 11.50 3.60 -8.59
C PRO A 14 10.23 3.27 -9.41
N PRO A 15 9.44 2.28 -8.96
CA PRO A 15 8.20 1.88 -9.62
C PRO A 15 7.19 3.04 -9.73
N PHE A 16 7.26 3.99 -8.79
CA PHE A 16 6.43 5.18 -8.70
C PHE A 16 7.27 6.40 -8.30
N ASP A 17 6.84 7.58 -8.71
CA ASP A 17 7.56 8.84 -8.49
C ASP A 17 6.91 9.68 -7.38
N GLY A 18 7.64 10.67 -6.87
CA GLY A 18 7.14 11.65 -5.91
C GLY A 18 7.54 11.35 -4.47
N LEU A 19 6.57 11.36 -3.57
CA LEU A 19 6.75 11.12 -2.14
C LEU A 19 6.06 9.82 -1.73
N THR A 20 6.65 9.12 -0.78
CA THR A 20 6.00 8.00 -0.09
C THR A 20 5.70 8.43 1.34
N VAL A 21 4.44 8.26 1.76
CA VAL A 21 4.06 8.27 3.18
C VAL A 21 3.92 6.83 3.64
N SER A 22 4.52 6.50 4.77
CA SER A 22 4.52 5.16 5.35
C SER A 22 4.23 5.20 6.85
N THR A 23 3.59 4.16 7.37
CA THR A 23 3.44 3.97 8.82
C THR A 23 4.80 3.65 9.45
N ALA A 24 5.11 4.27 10.59
CA ALA A 24 6.40 4.05 11.26
C ALA A 24 6.54 2.64 11.90
N ASP A 25 5.42 2.02 12.27
CA ASP A 25 5.35 0.68 12.86
C ASP A 25 4.01 0.01 12.50
N TYR A 26 3.83 -1.25 12.89
CA TYR A 26 2.57 -1.96 12.84
C TYR A 26 1.50 -1.26 13.70
N ILE A 27 0.37 -0.95 13.10
CA ILE A 27 -0.75 -0.27 13.76
C ILE A 27 -1.97 -1.19 13.88
N PRO A 28 -2.80 -1.05 14.94
CA PRO A 28 -3.97 -1.92 15.12
C PRO A 28 -4.89 -1.91 13.89
N ILE A 29 -5.44 -3.07 13.54
CA ILE A 29 -6.18 -3.29 12.29
C ILE A 29 -7.37 -2.33 12.13
N SER A 30 -8.04 -1.98 13.23
CA SER A 30 -9.14 -1.02 13.22
C SER A 30 -8.68 0.40 12.88
N VAL A 31 -7.49 0.80 13.36
CA VAL A 31 -6.87 2.09 13.05
C VAL A 31 -6.37 2.09 11.61
N LEU A 32 -5.74 1.00 11.17
CA LEU A 32 -5.31 0.80 9.78
C LEU A 32 -6.48 0.94 8.81
N ARG A 33 -7.59 0.23 9.08
CA ARG A 33 -8.78 0.27 8.25
C ARG A 33 -9.36 1.68 8.16
N HIS A 34 -9.45 2.42 9.28
CA HIS A 34 -9.93 3.80 9.26
C HIS A 34 -9.01 4.73 8.45
N ALA A 35 -7.68 4.59 8.59
CA ALA A 35 -6.73 5.38 7.81
C ALA A 35 -6.82 5.06 6.31
N LEU A 36 -6.98 3.79 5.95
CA LEU A 36 -7.15 3.37 4.56
C LEU A 36 -8.47 3.83 3.96
N ILE A 37 -9.56 3.91 4.74
CA ILE A 37 -10.83 4.50 4.29
C ILE A 37 -10.61 5.96 3.90
N GLY A 38 -10.04 6.79 4.80
CA GLY A 38 -9.78 8.20 4.51
C GLY A 38 -8.82 8.39 3.33
N ALA A 39 -7.77 7.56 3.24
CA ALA A 39 -6.88 7.58 2.09
C ALA A 39 -7.59 7.20 0.79
N THR A 40 -8.43 6.16 0.80
CA THR A 40 -9.19 5.69 -0.37
C THR A 40 -10.20 6.73 -0.83
N GLU A 41 -10.87 7.43 0.08
CA GLU A 41 -11.77 8.55 -0.25
C GLU A 41 -11.02 9.66 -0.99
N LEU A 42 -9.85 10.08 -0.49
CA LEU A 42 -9.01 11.10 -1.15
C LEU A 42 -8.50 10.64 -2.52
N LEU A 43 -8.15 9.37 -2.68
CA LEU A 43 -7.74 8.79 -3.96
C LEU A 43 -8.90 8.76 -4.95
N TYR A 44 -10.09 8.36 -4.48
CA TYR A 44 -11.31 8.30 -5.28
C TYR A 44 -11.74 9.70 -5.76
N GLU A 45 -11.68 10.72 -4.89
CA GLU A 45 -12.02 12.09 -5.26
C GLU A 45 -11.16 12.63 -6.41
N GLN A 46 -9.90 12.23 -6.50
CA GLN A 46 -9.02 12.65 -7.59
C GLN A 46 -9.33 11.93 -8.91
N ARG A 47 -9.74 10.66 -8.85
CA ARG A 47 -9.90 9.79 -10.02
C ARG A 47 -11.05 8.77 -9.85
N PRO A 48 -12.32 9.22 -9.81
CA PRO A 48 -13.44 8.32 -9.53
C PRO A 48 -13.67 7.27 -10.63
N GLU A 49 -13.23 7.58 -11.86
CA GLU A 49 -13.37 6.71 -13.04
C GLU A 49 -12.08 5.93 -13.38
N ALA A 50 -11.06 5.95 -12.52
CA ALA A 50 -9.83 5.21 -12.79
C ALA A 50 -10.06 3.69 -12.81
N SER A 51 -9.55 3.05 -13.87
CA SER A 51 -9.31 1.61 -13.89
C SER A 51 -8.20 1.28 -12.89
N LEU A 52 -8.52 0.47 -11.89
CA LEU A 52 -7.54 0.05 -10.89
C LEU A 52 -6.94 -1.31 -11.24
N PHE A 53 -5.73 -1.49 -10.77
CA PHE A 53 -5.01 -2.75 -10.83
C PHE A 53 -4.50 -3.09 -9.43
N LYS A 54 -4.43 -4.38 -9.15
CA LYS A 54 -3.78 -4.92 -7.96
C LYS A 54 -2.65 -5.86 -8.32
N LEU A 55 -1.66 -6.00 -7.43
CA LEU A 55 -0.61 -6.99 -7.53
C LEU A 55 -0.12 -7.41 -6.13
N HIS A 56 0.65 -8.49 -6.08
CA HIS A 56 1.44 -8.86 -4.92
C HIS A 56 2.83 -8.26 -5.08
N ASP A 57 3.21 -7.42 -4.12
CA ASP A 57 4.44 -6.66 -4.11
C ASP A 57 5.47 -7.34 -3.20
N TRP A 58 6.51 -7.90 -3.83
CA TRP A 58 7.62 -8.57 -3.16
C TRP A 58 8.86 -7.67 -3.08
N HIS A 59 8.69 -6.35 -3.07
CA HIS A 59 9.80 -5.41 -2.99
C HIS A 59 10.74 -5.68 -1.80
N TRP A 60 10.22 -6.28 -0.72
CA TRP A 60 10.99 -6.60 0.49
C TRP A 60 11.68 -7.99 0.45
N HIS A 61 11.48 -8.79 -0.59
CA HIS A 61 12.13 -10.10 -0.77
C HIS A 61 13.12 -10.06 -1.93
N ASP A 62 12.65 -10.45 -3.11
CA ASP A 62 13.46 -10.66 -4.32
C ASP A 62 13.15 -9.62 -5.40
N GLU A 63 12.47 -8.53 -5.02
CA GLU A 63 12.14 -7.40 -5.89
C GLU A 63 11.19 -7.76 -7.04
N TYR A 64 10.46 -8.86 -6.89
CA TYR A 64 9.51 -9.34 -7.88
C TYR A 64 8.13 -8.70 -7.68
N LEU A 65 7.48 -8.31 -8.77
CA LEU A 65 6.07 -7.93 -8.74
C LEU A 65 5.28 -9.00 -9.48
N SER A 66 4.18 -9.46 -8.89
CA SER A 66 3.27 -10.32 -9.63
C SER A 66 2.69 -9.57 -10.83
N GLU A 67 2.15 -10.31 -11.80
CA GLU A 67 1.40 -9.68 -12.88
C GLU A 67 0.21 -8.89 -12.32
N PRO A 68 0.04 -7.61 -12.71
CA PRO A 68 -1.11 -6.83 -12.30
C PRO A 68 -2.41 -7.46 -12.78
N GLN A 69 -3.41 -7.51 -11.90
CA GLN A 69 -4.75 -7.98 -12.20
C GLN A 69 -5.74 -6.81 -12.13
N PRO A 70 -6.78 -6.80 -12.98
CA PRO A 70 -7.86 -5.81 -12.87
C PRO A 70 -8.45 -5.78 -11.46
N TYR A 71 -8.77 -4.58 -11.00
CA TYR A 71 -9.36 -4.30 -9.69
C TYR A 71 -10.36 -3.16 -9.81
N SER A 72 -11.07 -2.84 -8.74
CA SER A 72 -12.04 -1.76 -8.75
C SER A 72 -12.13 -1.05 -7.40
N TRP A 73 -12.68 0.16 -7.42
CA TRP A 73 -13.03 0.88 -6.20
C TRP A 73 -14.01 0.09 -5.32
N ALA A 74 -14.91 -0.68 -5.93
CA ALA A 74 -15.86 -1.52 -5.20
C ALA A 74 -15.15 -2.68 -4.48
N ASP A 75 -14.15 -3.29 -5.12
CA ASP A 75 -13.35 -4.34 -4.49
C ASP A 75 -12.50 -3.79 -3.35
N LEU A 76 -11.86 -2.62 -3.55
CA LEU A 76 -11.09 -1.92 -2.51
C LEU A 76 -11.99 -1.55 -1.33
N GLY A 77 -13.16 -0.97 -1.59
CA GLY A 77 -14.14 -0.64 -0.56
C GLY A 77 -14.65 -1.88 0.19
N SER A 78 -14.84 -3.01 -0.50
CA SER A 78 -15.23 -4.27 0.12
C SER A 78 -14.15 -4.82 1.06
N ALA A 79 -12.87 -4.69 0.69
CA ALA A 79 -11.75 -5.04 1.56
C ALA A 79 -11.69 -4.16 2.83
N LEU A 80 -12.17 -2.93 2.76
CA LEU A 80 -12.17 -1.97 3.87
C LEU A 80 -13.45 -1.99 4.72
N LEU A 81 -14.40 -2.87 4.41
CA LEU A 81 -15.71 -2.88 5.07
C LEU A 81 -15.63 -3.35 6.54
N TYR A 82 -14.81 -4.36 6.81
CA TYR A 82 -14.61 -4.94 8.15
C TYR A 82 -13.14 -5.33 8.35
N ASP A 83 -12.67 -5.36 9.60
CA ASP A 83 -11.29 -5.75 9.93
C ASP A 83 -10.93 -7.13 9.36
N SER A 84 -11.85 -8.09 9.40
CA SER A 84 -11.65 -9.43 8.84
C SER A 84 -11.57 -9.45 7.31
N ALA A 85 -12.28 -8.56 6.63
CA ALA A 85 -12.20 -8.41 5.17
C ALA A 85 -10.84 -7.86 4.77
N LEU A 86 -10.30 -6.92 5.56
CA LEU A 86 -8.98 -6.33 5.35
C LEU A 86 -7.86 -7.37 5.53
N ILE A 87 -7.95 -8.17 6.60
CA ILE A 87 -7.04 -9.28 6.85
C ILE A 87 -7.09 -10.29 5.69
N ALA A 88 -8.29 -10.67 5.24
CA ALA A 88 -8.47 -11.65 4.17
C ALA A 88 -8.03 -11.15 2.78
N ALA A 89 -7.98 -9.82 2.58
CA ALA A 89 -7.49 -9.22 1.35
C ALA A 89 -5.95 -9.14 1.29
N SER A 90 -5.26 -9.20 2.44
CA SER A 90 -3.80 -9.22 2.49
C SER A 90 -3.24 -10.54 1.97
N PRO A 91 -2.12 -10.55 1.24
CA PRO A 91 -1.42 -11.78 0.88
C PRO A 91 -1.06 -12.58 2.14
N ALA A 92 -1.13 -13.90 2.03
CA ALA A 92 -0.75 -14.84 3.10
C ALA A 92 0.71 -15.28 2.92
N ASP A 93 1.60 -14.30 2.83
CA ASP A 93 3.04 -14.51 2.71
C ASP A 93 3.76 -13.38 3.43
N ASP A 94 4.88 -13.72 4.08
CA ASP A 94 5.64 -12.80 4.91
C ASP A 94 6.04 -11.58 4.09
N LEU A 95 5.92 -10.37 4.60
CA LEU A 95 6.30 -9.11 3.93
C LEU A 95 5.84 -8.92 2.46
N VAL A 96 4.85 -9.67 1.96
CA VAL A 96 4.27 -9.48 0.63
C VAL A 96 3.07 -8.54 0.75
N PHE A 97 3.16 -7.38 0.11
CA PHE A 97 2.11 -6.37 0.22
C PHE A 97 1.07 -6.56 -0.88
N LEU A 98 -0.19 -6.25 -0.57
CA LEU A 98 -1.17 -5.92 -1.59
C LEU A 98 -0.85 -4.53 -2.14
N GLY A 99 -0.42 -4.48 -3.40
CA GLY A 99 -0.24 -3.24 -4.15
C GLY A 99 -1.50 -2.89 -4.94
N VAL A 100 -1.93 -1.62 -4.91
CA VAL A 100 -3.05 -1.09 -5.70
C VAL A 100 -2.64 0.21 -6.37
N PHE A 101 -2.92 0.37 -7.66
CA PHE A 101 -2.59 1.56 -8.44
C PHE A 101 -3.57 1.75 -9.61
N PRO A 102 -3.72 2.97 -10.16
CA PRO A 102 -4.51 3.21 -11.35
C PRO A 102 -3.70 2.95 -12.61
N GLU A 103 -4.37 2.80 -13.75
CA GLU A 103 -3.72 2.64 -15.07
C GLU A 103 -2.64 3.70 -15.35
N GLN A 104 -2.88 4.95 -14.94
CA GLN A 104 -1.98 6.09 -15.16
C GLN A 104 -0.75 6.05 -14.24
N ARG A 105 -0.73 5.18 -13.21
CA ARG A 105 0.37 5.01 -12.25
C ARG A 105 0.80 6.31 -11.56
N ASP A 106 -0.14 7.23 -11.36
CA ASP A 106 0.11 8.50 -10.66
C ASP A 106 0.15 8.33 -9.14
N TRP A 107 -0.30 7.20 -8.62
CA TRP A 107 -0.12 6.81 -7.21
C TRP A 107 -0.04 5.30 -7.02
N TYR A 108 0.41 4.89 -5.83
CA TYR A 108 0.51 3.50 -5.42
C TYR A 108 0.21 3.33 -3.94
N LEU A 109 -0.78 2.51 -3.62
CA LEU A 109 -1.10 2.07 -2.27
C LEU A 109 -0.50 0.69 -2.04
N ARG A 110 0.24 0.51 -0.95
CA ARG A 110 0.68 -0.78 -0.43
C ARG A 110 0.04 -1.04 0.92
N LEU A 111 -0.39 -2.27 1.15
CA LEU A 111 -0.95 -2.72 2.42
C LEU A 111 -0.34 -4.07 2.79
N TYR A 112 0.01 -4.23 4.05
CA TYR A 112 0.43 -5.52 4.61
C TYR A 112 -0.20 -5.77 5.97
N VAL A 113 -0.75 -6.97 6.13
CA VAL A 113 -1.25 -7.52 7.40
C VAL A 113 -0.62 -8.90 7.56
N PRO A 114 0.25 -9.11 8.57
CA PRO A 114 0.91 -10.38 8.78
C PRO A 114 -0.09 -11.47 9.19
N GLN A 115 0.13 -12.68 8.71
CA GLN A 115 -0.62 -13.87 9.14
C GLN A 115 0.11 -14.58 10.30
N VAL A 116 -0.60 -15.48 10.98
CA VAL A 116 -0.04 -16.24 12.12
C VAL A 116 1.20 -17.03 11.70
N ASP A 117 1.18 -17.60 10.50
CA ASP A 117 2.26 -18.44 9.99
C ASP A 117 3.51 -17.63 9.60
N ASP A 118 3.36 -16.33 9.33
CA ASP A 118 4.46 -15.45 8.94
C ASP A 118 5.33 -15.06 10.15
N LEU A 119 4.74 -15.01 11.35
CA LEU A 119 5.41 -14.50 12.55
C LEU A 119 5.22 -15.42 13.77
N PRO A 120 5.89 -16.59 13.81
CA PRO A 120 5.80 -17.50 14.96
C PRO A 120 6.28 -16.81 16.24
N GLY A 121 5.41 -16.74 17.26
CA GLY A 121 5.68 -16.04 18.52
C GLY A 121 5.26 -14.56 18.56
N TYR A 122 4.67 -14.03 17.49
CA TYR A 122 4.11 -12.68 17.43
C TYR A 122 2.65 -12.69 16.97
N GLU A 123 1.86 -13.64 17.46
CA GLU A 123 0.45 -13.83 17.05
C GLU A 123 -0.40 -12.57 17.31
N TYR A 124 0.02 -11.71 18.25
CA TYR A 124 -0.63 -10.44 18.51
C TYR A 124 -0.54 -9.44 17.33
N LEU A 125 0.45 -9.58 16.46
CA LEU A 125 0.63 -8.72 15.26
C LEU A 125 -0.34 -9.07 14.14
N THR A 126 -1.01 -10.23 14.17
CA THR A 126 -2.02 -10.61 13.15
C THR A 126 -3.27 -9.74 13.16
N ARG A 127 -3.38 -8.87 14.17
CA ARG A 127 -4.40 -7.80 14.27
C ARG A 127 -3.80 -6.42 14.11
N HIS A 128 -2.62 -6.34 13.51
CA HIS A 128 -1.95 -5.10 13.16
C HIS A 128 -1.58 -5.15 11.68
N GLY A 129 -1.23 -4.01 11.11
CA GLY A 129 -0.72 -3.95 9.76
C GLY A 129 -0.04 -2.63 9.49
N ARG A 130 0.38 -2.45 8.26
CA ARG A 130 1.08 -1.25 7.78
C ARG A 130 0.58 -0.88 6.39
N PHE A 131 0.69 0.39 6.06
CA PHE A 131 0.42 0.84 4.71
C PHE A 131 1.40 1.92 4.29
N ASP A 132 1.59 2.00 2.97
CA ASP A 132 2.38 3.02 2.32
C ASP A 132 1.60 3.59 1.14
N ILE A 133 1.69 4.90 0.92
CA ILE A 133 1.15 5.54 -0.28
C ILE A 133 2.22 6.37 -0.94
N THR A 134 2.48 6.06 -2.21
CA THR A 134 3.39 6.82 -3.06
C THR A 134 2.60 7.63 -4.07
N GLY A 135 3.02 8.88 -4.33
CA GLY A 135 2.43 9.70 -5.38
C GLY A 135 2.92 11.16 -5.34
N PRO A 136 2.25 12.08 -6.05
CA PRO A 136 2.59 13.50 -6.01
C PRO A 136 2.34 14.08 -4.61
N SER A 137 3.08 15.14 -4.25
CA SER A 137 2.95 15.81 -2.95
C SER A 137 1.54 16.36 -2.70
N SER A 138 0.82 16.75 -3.76
CA SER A 138 -0.58 17.19 -3.71
C SER A 138 -1.55 16.11 -3.24
N LEU A 139 -1.18 14.83 -3.36
CA LEU A 139 -1.94 13.68 -2.88
C LEU A 139 -1.42 13.19 -1.53
N VAL A 140 -0.10 13.04 -1.39
CA VAL A 140 0.52 12.44 -0.20
C VAL A 140 0.34 13.30 1.05
N HIS A 141 0.48 14.63 0.95
CA HIS A 141 0.35 15.50 2.14
C HIS A 141 -1.06 15.54 2.72
N PRO A 142 -2.15 15.64 1.93
CA PRO A 142 -3.50 15.51 2.46
C PRO A 142 -3.74 14.19 3.19
N ILE A 143 -3.31 13.06 2.62
CA ILE A 143 -3.46 11.74 3.24
C ILE A 143 -2.68 11.66 4.55
N ALA A 144 -1.42 12.09 4.55
CA ALA A 144 -0.59 12.10 5.74
C ALA A 144 -1.21 12.95 6.86
N ARG A 145 -1.75 14.12 6.50
CA ARG A 145 -2.42 15.01 7.46
C ARG A 145 -3.68 14.39 8.04
N ASP A 146 -4.49 13.74 7.22
CA ASP A 146 -5.70 13.07 7.68
C ASP A 146 -5.36 11.93 8.65
N ALA A 147 -4.43 11.05 8.27
CA ALA A 147 -3.97 9.97 9.12
C ALA A 147 -3.33 10.47 10.43
N GLN A 148 -2.52 11.55 10.40
CA GLN A 148 -1.94 12.16 11.60
C GLN A 148 -2.98 12.77 12.54
N ARG A 149 -4.05 13.38 12.00
CA ARG A 149 -5.19 13.87 12.81
C ARG A 149 -5.90 12.74 13.56
N ASN A 150 -5.83 11.53 13.00
CA ASN A 150 -6.33 10.30 13.61
C ASN A 150 -5.29 9.60 14.51
N GLY A 151 -4.18 10.28 14.84
CA GLY A 151 -3.19 9.81 15.81
C GLY A 151 -2.08 8.93 15.23
N LEU A 152 -1.96 8.81 13.91
CA LEU A 152 -0.90 8.00 13.30
C LEU A 152 0.44 8.73 13.26
N THR A 153 1.50 7.99 13.59
CA THR A 153 2.88 8.41 13.36
C THR A 153 3.32 7.90 11.99
N LEU A 154 3.68 8.83 11.11
CA LEU A 154 4.01 8.55 9.72
C LEU A 154 5.39 9.12 9.38
N THR A 155 6.07 8.45 8.46
CA THR A 155 7.28 8.95 7.82
C THR A 155 6.97 9.35 6.38
N ILE A 156 7.56 10.45 5.92
CA ILE A 156 7.47 10.87 4.51
C ILE A 156 8.90 10.94 3.97
N SER A 157 9.14 10.27 2.86
CA SER A 157 10.42 10.26 2.16
C SER A 157 10.22 10.39 0.65
N PRO A 158 11.26 10.76 -0.11
CA PRO A 158 11.25 10.60 -1.56
C PRO A 158 10.96 9.15 -1.94
N ALA A 159 10.16 8.93 -2.98
CA ALA A 159 9.87 7.59 -3.47
C ALA A 159 11.13 6.84 -3.88
N SER A 160 12.11 7.56 -4.47
CA SER A 160 13.43 7.01 -4.78
C SER A 160 14.12 6.40 -3.58
N ASP A 161 14.05 7.08 -2.44
CA ASP A 161 14.70 6.64 -1.21
C ASP A 161 13.93 5.47 -0.61
N PHE A 162 12.60 5.55 -0.57
CA PHE A 162 11.73 4.48 -0.07
C PHE A 162 11.96 3.17 -0.82
N PHE A 163 11.99 3.20 -2.16
CA PHE A 163 12.21 2.01 -2.99
C PHE A 163 13.68 1.63 -3.18
N ALA A 164 14.64 2.41 -2.66
CA ALA A 164 16.04 2.02 -2.64
C ALA A 164 16.41 1.18 -1.41
N HIS A 165 15.65 1.29 -0.32
CA HIS A 165 15.90 0.52 0.91
C HIS A 165 15.30 -0.89 0.75
N ARG A 166 16.19 -1.86 0.53
CA ARG A 166 15.86 -3.28 0.69
C ARG A 166 15.68 -3.56 2.19
N GLY A 167 14.60 -4.26 2.54
CA GLY A 167 14.37 -4.76 3.90
C GLY A 167 15.47 -5.69 4.37
#